data_AF-A0A8C6YQ01-F1
#
_entry.id   AF-A0A8C6YQ01-F1
#
_cell.length_a   1.000
_cell.length_b   1.000
_cell.length_c   1.000
_cell.angle_alpha   90.00
_cell.angle_beta   90.00
_cell.angle_gamma   90.00
#
_symmetry.space_group_name_H-M   'P 1'
#
loop_
_entity.id
_entity.type
_entity.pdbx_description
1 polymer ?
#
loop_
_entity_poly.entity_id
_entity_poly.type
_entity_poly.pdbx_seq_one_letter_code
_entity_poly.pdbx_strand_id
1 'polypeptide(L)'
;GRGAGGGLVFMLKTVCLCSSGETGSGKTTQIPQYLYEAGIGRQGIIAVTQPRRVAAISLATRVSDEKKTELGKLVGYTVRFEDLTSDETRIKFLTDGMLLREAIGDPMLKEETHPGKL
;
A
#
# COMPACT_ATOMS: atom_id res chain seq x y z
N GLY A 1 26.01 9.07 -3.75
CA GLY A 1 26.35 8.22 -4.90
C GLY A 1 25.45 7.00 -4.87
N ARG A 2 24.71 6.78 -5.96
CA ARG A 2 23.97 5.57 -6.41
C ARG A 2 23.51 4.56 -5.34
N GLY A 3 22.19 4.45 -5.22
CA GLY A 3 21.49 3.30 -4.66
C GLY A 3 20.11 3.18 -5.30
N ALA A 4 20.07 2.92 -6.61
CA ALA A 4 18.87 2.39 -7.26
C ALA A 4 18.58 1.02 -6.63
N GLY A 5 17.42 0.85 -5.97
CA GLY A 5 17.12 -0.39 -5.26
C GLY A 5 15.83 -0.30 -4.47
N GLY A 6 14.70 -0.15 -5.17
CA GLY A 6 13.36 -0.15 -4.60
C GLY A 6 12.44 -1.27 -5.12
N GLY A 7 13.01 -2.34 -5.68
CA GLY A 7 12.27 -3.33 -6.49
C GLY A 7 11.73 -4.52 -5.71
N LEU A 8 11.06 -4.32 -4.57
CA LEU A 8 10.36 -5.41 -3.89
C LEU A 8 9.02 -4.94 -3.31
N VAL A 9 7.95 -5.25 -4.03
CA VAL A 9 6.59 -5.06 -3.54
C VAL A 9 6.16 -6.29 -2.77
N PHE A 10 6.00 -6.15 -1.45
CA PHE A 10 5.37 -7.19 -0.65
C PHE A 10 3.86 -7.03 -0.73
N MET A 11 3.22 -7.96 -1.42
CA MET A 11 1.78 -7.97 -1.63
C MET A 11 1.09 -8.73 -0.50
N LEU A 12 0.43 -7.98 0.39
CA LEU A 12 -0.51 -8.56 1.32
C LEU A 12 -1.89 -8.58 0.68
N LYS A 13 -2.23 -9.71 0.06
CA LYS A 13 -3.59 -9.97 -0.39
C LYS A 13 -4.47 -10.23 0.82
N THR A 14 -5.08 -9.18 1.37
CA THR A 14 -6.09 -9.35 2.39
C THR A 14 -7.39 -9.70 1.68
N VAL A 15 -7.58 -10.99 1.43
CA VAL A 15 -8.92 -11.52 1.17
C VAL A 15 -9.77 -11.08 2.37
N CYS A 16 -10.89 -10.41 2.08
CA CYS A 16 -12.02 -10.37 3.00
C CYS A 16 -12.36 -11.83 3.29
N LEU A 17 -11.75 -12.41 4.31
CA LEU A 17 -11.94 -13.80 4.71
C LEU A 17 -13.35 -13.88 5.25
N CYS A 18 -14.28 -14.26 4.38
CA CYS A 18 -15.47 -15.04 4.72
C CYS A 18 -15.09 -16.41 5.30
N SER A 19 -14.02 -16.52 6.10
CA SER A 19 -13.58 -17.78 6.70
C SER A 19 -13.20 -17.54 8.17
N SER A 20 -14.18 -17.79 9.03
CA SER A 20 -14.04 -18.40 10.36
C SER A 20 -12.92 -17.92 11.30
N GLY A 21 -12.59 -16.64 11.28
CA GLY A 21 -11.73 -16.01 12.28
C GLY A 21 -12.31 -14.64 12.63
N GLU A 22 -12.54 -14.40 13.93
CA GLU A 22 -13.31 -13.26 14.44
C GLU A 22 -12.93 -11.93 13.76
N THR A 23 -13.91 -11.38 13.03
CA THR A 23 -13.93 -10.01 12.54
C THR A 23 -13.64 -9.07 13.71
N GLY A 24 -12.60 -8.24 13.60
CA GLY A 24 -12.21 -7.29 14.66
C GLY A 24 -10.79 -7.45 15.21
N SER A 25 -10.05 -8.49 14.82
CA SER A 25 -8.69 -8.76 15.32
C SER A 25 -7.56 -7.92 14.70
N GLY A 26 -7.87 -6.87 13.91
CA GLY A 26 -6.88 -5.88 13.46
C GLY A 26 -5.87 -6.33 12.40
N LYS A 27 -6.02 -7.52 11.79
CA LYS A 27 -5.01 -8.08 10.86
C LYS A 27 -4.69 -7.14 9.69
N THR A 28 -5.73 -6.51 9.12
CA THR A 28 -5.60 -5.62 7.96
C THR A 28 -4.90 -4.30 8.28
N THR A 29 -4.90 -3.87 9.55
CA THR A 29 -4.19 -2.65 9.97
C THR A 29 -2.82 -2.97 10.55
N GLN A 30 -2.68 -4.04 11.33
CA GLN A 30 -1.48 -4.30 12.12
C GLN A 30 -0.39 -5.06 11.35
N ILE A 31 -0.73 -6.03 10.49
CA ILE A 31 0.27 -6.80 9.73
C ILE A 31 1.14 -5.88 8.84
N PRO A 32 0.57 -4.94 8.06
CA PRO A 32 1.39 -4.03 7.25
C PRO A 32 2.36 -3.18 8.10
N GLN A 33 1.91 -2.75 9.28
CA GLN A 33 2.71 -1.95 10.20
C GLN A 33 3.87 -2.75 10.80
N TYR A 34 3.64 -4.01 11.18
CA TYR A 34 4.69 -4.90 11.68
C TYR A 34 5.72 -5.26 10.61
N LEU A 35 5.30 -5.52 9.38
CA LEU A 35 6.25 -5.74 8.28
C LEU A 35 7.11 -4.50 8.04
N TYR A 36 6.50 -3.32 8.08
CA TYR A 36 7.25 -2.07 7.96
C TYR A 36 8.30 -1.92 9.08
N GLU A 37 7.90 -2.16 10.34
CA GLU A 37 8.79 -2.11 11.50
C GLU A 37 9.91 -3.18 11.46
N ALA A 38 9.62 -4.36 10.91
CA ALA A 38 10.59 -5.41 10.67
C ALA A 38 11.61 -5.05 9.57
N GLY A 39 11.49 -3.87 8.95
CA GLY A 39 12.42 -3.37 7.94
C GLY A 39 12.12 -3.83 6.53
N ILE A 40 11.00 -4.53 6.31
CA ILE A 40 10.59 -5.03 4.99
C ILE A 40 10.24 -3.85 4.05
N GLY A 41 9.86 -2.69 4.60
CA GLY A 41 9.65 -1.45 3.85
C GLY A 41 10.91 -0.60 3.60
N ARG A 42 12.13 -1.07 3.92
CA ARG A 42 13.37 -0.30 3.67
C ARG A 42 13.85 -0.35 2.22
N GLN A 43 13.41 -1.34 1.44
CA GLN A 43 13.84 -1.58 0.05
C GLN A 43 12.66 -1.61 -0.94
N GLY A 44 11.46 -1.22 -0.53
CA GLY A 44 10.27 -1.28 -1.38
C GLY A 44 8.97 -0.87 -0.67
N ILE A 45 7.85 -1.10 -1.35
CA ILE A 45 6.51 -0.71 -0.90
C ILE A 45 5.75 -1.95 -0.40
N ILE A 46 5.12 -1.85 0.77
CA ILE A 46 4.15 -2.83 1.26
C ILE A 46 2.79 -2.49 0.64
N ALA A 47 2.34 -3.31 -0.30
CA ALA A 47 1.09 -3.11 -1.02
C ALA A 47 -0.02 -3.98 -0.39
N VAL A 48 -1.11 -3.36 0.04
CA VAL A 48 -2.26 -4.02 0.67
C VAL A 48 -3.48 -3.87 -0.21
N THR A 49 -3.95 -4.97 -0.80
CA THR A 49 -5.12 -4.88 -1.68
C THR A 49 -6.43 -4.90 -0.91
N GLN A 50 -7.42 -4.17 -1.42
CA GLN A 50 -8.81 -4.18 -0.97
C GLN A 50 -9.76 -4.20 -2.17
N PRO A 51 -10.79 -5.06 -2.18
CA PRO A 51 -11.71 -5.14 -3.32
C PRO A 51 -12.60 -3.90 -3.48
N ARG A 52 -12.67 -3.04 -2.45
CA ARG A 52 -13.54 -1.85 -2.42
C ARG A 52 -12.73 -0.58 -2.20
N ARG A 53 -13.00 0.47 -2.99
CA ARG A 53 -12.38 1.79 -2.86
C ARG A 53 -12.51 2.36 -1.44
N VAL A 54 -13.72 2.32 -0.87
CA VAL A 54 -13.97 2.84 0.48
C VAL A 54 -13.11 2.13 1.52
N ALA A 55 -12.92 0.80 1.40
CA ALA A 55 -12.09 0.05 2.32
C ALA A 55 -10.59 0.42 2.21
N ALA A 56 -10.07 0.57 0.98
CA ALA A 56 -8.69 1.01 0.77
C ALA A 56 -8.42 2.38 1.40
N ILE A 57 -9.30 3.35 1.16
CA ILE A 57 -9.19 4.71 1.69
C ILE A 57 -9.29 4.70 3.22
N SER A 58 -10.35 4.09 3.78
CA SER A 58 -10.56 4.08 5.23
C SER A 58 -9.41 3.40 5.99
N LEU A 59 -8.83 2.33 5.44
CA LEU A 59 -7.68 1.67 6.05
C LEU A 59 -6.41 2.52 5.97
N ALA A 60 -6.16 3.16 4.82
CA ALA A 60 -5.02 4.08 4.69
C ALA A 60 -5.11 5.24 5.67
N THR A 61 -6.27 5.88 5.78
CA THR A 61 -6.52 6.96 6.76
C THR A 61 -6.32 6.48 8.20
N ARG A 62 -6.91 5.33 8.55
CA ARG A 62 -6.76 4.79 9.91
C ARG A 62 -5.30 4.48 10.23
N VAL A 63 -4.57 3.86 9.30
CA VAL A 63 -3.18 3.47 9.52
C VAL A 63 -2.25 4.68 9.50
N SER A 64 -2.55 5.73 8.72
CA SER A 64 -1.82 7.00 8.80
C SER A 64 -1.98 7.66 10.17
N ASP A 65 -3.19 7.64 10.73
CA ASP A 65 -3.48 8.18 12.06
C ASP A 65 -2.75 7.38 13.15
N GLU A 66 -2.81 6.03 13.09
CA GLU A 66 -2.10 5.13 14.02
C GLU A 66 -0.58 5.35 13.98
N LYS A 67 -0.02 5.63 12.80
CA LYS A 67 1.41 5.94 12.60
C LYS A 67 1.77 7.41 12.81
N LYS A 68 0.79 8.26 13.14
CA LYS A 68 0.98 9.73 13.32
C LYS A 68 1.67 10.38 12.11
N THR A 69 1.30 9.96 10.90
CA THR A 69 1.78 10.53 9.64
C THR A 69 0.63 11.17 8.90
N GLU A 70 0.93 12.17 8.09
CA GLU A 70 -0.02 12.67 7.09
C GLU A 70 -0.31 11.58 6.05
N LEU A 71 -1.58 11.45 5.67
CA LEU A 71 -1.99 10.55 4.61
C LEU A 71 -1.37 10.99 3.27
N GLY A 72 -0.77 10.06 2.55
CA GLY A 72 0.02 10.32 1.34
C GLY A 72 1.52 10.50 1.59
N LYS A 73 1.99 10.53 2.85
CA LYS A 73 3.43 10.43 3.19
C LYS A 73 3.79 8.96 3.41
N LEU A 74 4.09 8.54 4.64
CA LEU A 74 4.50 7.16 4.92
C LEU A 74 3.42 6.12 4.52
N VAL A 75 2.16 6.48 4.71
CA VAL A 75 0.98 5.66 4.40
C VAL A 75 0.14 6.37 3.37
N GLY A 76 -0.24 5.70 2.28
CA GLY A 76 -1.05 6.27 1.21
C GLY A 76 -1.96 5.26 0.55
N TYR A 77 -2.72 5.68 -0.45
CA TYR A 77 -3.57 4.78 -1.22
C TYR A 77 -3.66 5.10 -2.71
N THR A 78 -3.99 4.09 -3.50
CA THR A 78 -4.23 4.23 -4.94
C THR A 78 -5.50 3.48 -5.33
N VAL A 79 -6.51 4.21 -5.78
CA VAL A 79 -7.80 3.68 -6.22
C VAL A 79 -8.12 4.24 -7.60
N ARG A 80 -9.20 3.77 -8.23
CA ARG A 80 -9.57 4.29 -9.55
C ARG A 80 -9.82 5.80 -9.48
N PHE A 81 -9.09 6.53 -10.33
CA PHE A 81 -9.15 8.00 -10.47
C PHE A 81 -8.55 8.82 -9.33
N GLU A 82 -7.96 8.19 -8.32
CA GLU A 82 -7.40 8.90 -7.17
C GLU A 82 -6.16 8.18 -6.66
N ASP A 83 -5.07 8.92 -6.57
CA ASP A 83 -3.79 8.44 -6.06
C ASP A 83 -3.29 9.46 -5.04
N LEU A 84 -3.21 9.05 -3.79
CA LEU A 84 -2.73 9.86 -2.68
C LEU A 84 -1.51 9.16 -2.09
N THR A 85 -0.41 9.27 -2.82
CA THR A 85 0.90 8.74 -2.48
C THR A 85 2.00 9.75 -2.86
N SER A 86 3.17 9.59 -2.24
CA SER A 86 4.41 10.30 -2.54
C SER A 86 5.60 9.34 -2.59
N ASP A 87 6.78 9.85 -2.96
CA ASP A 87 8.05 9.12 -2.93
C ASP A 87 8.43 8.61 -1.51
N GLU A 88 7.79 9.14 -0.46
CA GLU A 88 7.95 8.70 0.93
C GLU A 88 7.05 7.50 1.29
N THR A 89 6.08 7.16 0.44
CA THR A 89 5.11 6.09 0.72
C THR A 89 5.81 4.75 0.82
N ARG A 90 5.60 4.06 1.94
CA ARG A 90 6.09 2.69 2.17
C ARG A 90 4.98 1.70 2.48
N ILE A 91 3.79 2.18 2.84
CA ILE A 91 2.58 1.36 3.00
C ILE A 91 1.51 1.93 2.06
N LYS A 92 1.18 1.19 0.99
CA LYS A 92 0.20 1.60 -0.02
C LYS A 92 -1.03 0.68 0.04
N PHE A 93 -2.19 1.24 0.31
CA PHE A 93 -3.47 0.53 0.18
C PHE A 93 -4.03 0.75 -1.23
N LEU A 94 -4.40 -0.29 -1.95
CA LEU A 94 -4.87 -0.15 -3.32
C LEU A 94 -5.99 -1.12 -3.67
N THR A 95 -6.76 -0.83 -4.71
CA THR A 95 -7.72 -1.83 -5.21
C THR A 95 -7.03 -2.87 -6.07
N ASP A 96 -7.60 -4.08 -6.13
CA ASP A 96 -7.07 -5.17 -6.98
C ASP A 96 -6.90 -4.72 -8.44
N GLY A 97 -7.82 -3.89 -8.95
CA GLY A 97 -7.73 -3.32 -10.29
C GLY A 97 -6.59 -2.33 -10.48
N MET A 98 -6.25 -1.54 -9.46
CA MET A 98 -5.08 -0.64 -9.53
C MET A 98 -3.78 -1.44 -9.47
N LEU A 99 -3.71 -2.46 -8.61
CA LEU A 99 -2.55 -3.36 -8.57
C LEU A 99 -2.33 -4.08 -9.90
N LEU A 100 -3.40 -4.61 -10.51
CA LEU A 100 -3.31 -5.27 -11.81
C LEU A 100 -2.80 -4.31 -12.88
N ARG A 101 -3.27 -3.05 -12.85
CA ARG A 101 -2.80 -2.01 -13.78
C ARG A 101 -1.31 -1.70 -13.59
N GLU A 102 -0.86 -1.53 -12.35
CA GLU A 102 0.57 -1.33 -12.05
C GLU A 102 1.40 -2.54 -12.52
N ALA A 103 0.94 -3.78 -12.28
CA ALA A 103 1.64 -4.99 -12.70
C ALA A 103 1.68 -5.19 -14.23
N ILE A 104 0.70 -4.66 -14.97
CA ILE A 104 0.73 -4.66 -16.44
C ILE A 104 1.71 -3.61 -16.96
N GLY A 105 1.77 -2.43 -16.33
CA GLY A 105 2.68 -1.34 -16.70
C GLY A 105 4.14 -1.64 -16.37
N ASP A 106 4.37 -2.25 -15.21
CA ASP A 106 5.66 -2.75 -14.76
C ASP A 106 5.49 -4.13 -14.09
N PRO A 107 5.79 -5.22 -14.82
CA PRO A 107 5.72 -6.58 -14.29
C PRO A 107 6.63 -6.84 -13.08
N MET A 108 7.66 -6.01 -12.87
CA MET A 108 8.54 -6.10 -11.71
C MET A 108 8.13 -5.14 -10.58
N LEU A 109 7.09 -4.32 -10.79
CA LEU A 109 6.59 -3.30 -9.86
C LEU A 109 7.72 -2.41 -9.30
N LYS A 110 8.72 -2.11 -10.13
CA LYS A 110 9.89 -1.28 -9.85
C LYS A 110 9.57 0.19 -10.12
N GLU A 111 8.74 0.74 -9.23
CA GLU A 111 8.58 2.20 -9.06
C GLU A 111 7.88 2.94 -10.21
N GLU A 112 6.82 3.66 -9.86
CA GLU A 112 6.17 4.64 -10.73
C GLU A 112 6.60 6.04 -10.26
N THR A 113 7.76 6.53 -10.71
CA THR A 113 8.03 7.96 -10.65
C THR A 113 7.06 8.64 -11.62
N HIS A 114 6.05 9.37 -11.13
CA HIS A 114 5.22 10.23 -11.97
C HIS A 114 5.65 11.71 -11.81
N PRO A 115 6.67 12.19 -12.56
CA PRO A 115 6.84 13.62 -12.76
C PRO A 115 5.85 14.07 -13.84
N GLY A 116 4.74 14.68 -13.44
CA GLY A 116 3.85 15.40 -14.36
C GLY A 116 2.49 14.75 -14.61
N LYS A 117 1.51 15.14 -13.79
CA LYS A 117 0.16 15.38 -14.32
C LYS A 117 0.21 16.72 -15.08
N LEU A 118 0.00 16.67 -16.39
CA LEU A 118 -0.70 17.72 -17.13
C LEU A 118 -2.20 17.48 -16.98
#